data_AF-A0A918FNY9-F1
#
_entry.id   AF-A0A918FNY9-F1
#
_cell.length_a   1.000
_cell.length_b   1.000
_cell.length_c   1.000
_cell.angle_alpha   90.00
_cell.angle_beta   90.00
_cell.angle_gamma   90.00
#
_symmetry.space_group_name_H-M   'P 1'
#
loop_
_entity.id
_entity.type
_entity.pdbx_description
1 polymer ?
#
loop_
_entity_poly.entity_id
_entity_poly.type
_entity_poly.pdbx_seq_one_letter_code
_entity_poly.pdbx_strand_id
1 'polypeptide(L)'
;MIRTEHSVFALSPDKGGVWHYHDGTWIKVGGPAAKLYGGEGNLLAISPTTANVFRYQNEPDHWQQIGGPGASFAITRFSVYGLTPDRKAVYSYDGVGTSWTRIGGAAGEIYGGPWGLVATDPNTGALFRYNNGSWAQIGGAGASFAVTGDSVYGLTPSRDAVYRYDGQGTSWSKIGTAAGRIWGGLWGLIATDPSTGALFGYQYHSPDDNPDEPPTWRQIGGPGFDFSVSYETVFGLSTNPVGGGVYRYDGEGTSWTRIGGPADSIAAALWVSA
;
A
#
# COMPACT_ATOMS: atom_id res chain seq x y z
N MET A 1 16.96 1.76 18.34
CA MET A 1 16.49 1.55 16.95
C MET A 1 15.69 2.77 16.59
N ILE A 2 16.24 3.67 15.78
CA ILE A 2 15.52 4.88 15.35
C ILE A 2 14.63 4.43 14.19
N ARG A 3 13.32 4.32 14.45
CA ARG A 3 12.35 4.28 13.36
C ARG A 3 12.38 5.67 12.75
N THR A 4 12.75 5.79 11.47
CA THR A 4 12.79 7.10 10.84
C THR A 4 11.39 7.52 10.42
N GLU A 5 11.03 8.72 10.85
CA GLU A 5 9.67 9.24 10.93
C GLU A 5 8.97 9.39 9.55
N HIS A 6 9.73 9.52 8.45
CA HIS A 6 9.17 9.85 7.13
C HIS A 6 9.81 9.10 5.96
N SER A 7 9.76 7.76 5.98
CA SER A 7 10.39 6.91 4.95
C SER A 7 9.48 6.70 3.72
N VAL A 8 9.96 7.16 2.55
CA VAL A 8 9.33 6.91 1.24
C VAL A 8 10.39 6.60 0.18
N PHE A 9 10.05 5.70 -0.72
CA PHE A 9 10.86 5.32 -1.87
C PHE A 9 10.23 5.83 -3.15
N ALA A 10 11.07 6.21 -4.11
CA ALA A 10 10.66 6.69 -5.42
C ALA A 10 11.37 5.91 -6.52
N LEU A 11 10.62 5.51 -7.55
CA LEU A 11 11.18 5.05 -8.81
C LEU A 11 11.34 6.25 -9.73
N SER A 12 12.53 6.44 -10.28
CA SER A 12 12.81 7.50 -11.25
C SER A 12 11.98 7.34 -12.54
N PRO A 13 11.68 8.44 -13.28
CA PRO A 13 10.85 8.37 -14.49
C PRO A 13 11.39 7.45 -15.60
N ASP A 14 12.71 7.33 -15.72
CA ASP A 14 13.37 6.43 -16.66
C ASP A 14 13.49 4.99 -16.14
N LYS A 15 12.99 4.75 -14.91
CA LYS A 15 13.05 3.47 -14.19
C LYS A 15 14.47 2.97 -13.92
N GLY A 16 15.48 3.83 -14.07
CA GLY A 16 16.90 3.51 -13.92
C GLY A 16 17.39 3.48 -12.48
N GLY A 17 16.65 4.10 -11.56
CA GLY A 17 17.02 4.24 -10.15
C GLY A 17 15.86 4.18 -9.18
N VAL A 18 16.07 3.46 -8.09
CA VAL A 18 15.25 3.48 -6.88
C VAL A 18 15.93 4.41 -5.87
N TRP A 19 15.18 5.36 -5.34
CA TRP A 19 15.67 6.39 -4.42
C TRP A 19 14.91 6.30 -3.10
N HIS A 20 15.58 6.61 -1.99
CA HIS A 20 15.00 6.66 -0.66
C HIS A 20 15.13 8.07 -0.10
N TYR A 21 14.03 8.63 0.40
CA TYR A 21 14.04 9.90 1.12
C TYR A 21 14.19 9.66 2.61
N HIS A 22 15.30 10.14 3.19
CA HIS A 22 15.53 10.14 4.63
C HIS A 22 16.31 11.40 5.04
N ASP A 23 16.01 11.92 6.23
CA ASP A 23 16.71 13.06 6.84
C ASP A 23 16.86 14.28 5.92
N GLY A 24 15.82 14.56 5.12
CA GLY A 24 15.79 15.70 4.21
C GLY A 24 16.52 15.50 2.87
N THR A 25 17.04 14.29 2.61
CA THR A 25 17.84 14.00 1.42
C THR A 25 17.37 12.75 0.68
N TRP A 26 17.61 12.71 -0.62
CA TRP A 26 17.40 11.51 -1.43
C TRP A 26 18.73 10.80 -1.67
N ILE A 27 18.79 9.54 -1.30
CA ILE A 27 19.90 8.64 -1.64
C ILE A 27 19.43 7.62 -2.68
N LYS A 28 20.29 7.30 -3.64
CA LYS A 28 20.04 6.18 -4.54
C LYS A 28 20.28 4.90 -3.77
N VAL A 29 19.31 3.98 -3.81
CA VAL A 29 19.37 2.70 -3.08
C VAL A 29 19.35 1.49 -4.01
N GLY A 30 19.16 1.69 -5.31
CA GLY A 30 19.23 0.61 -6.29
C GLY A 30 18.68 1.00 -7.65
N GLY A 31 18.22 -0.01 -8.38
CA GLY A 31 17.69 0.09 -9.74
C GLY A 31 18.59 -0.62 -10.77
N PRO A 32 18.07 -0.89 -11.98
CA PRO A 32 16.74 -0.51 -12.48
C PRO A 32 15.60 -1.37 -11.92
N ALA A 33 14.37 -0.84 -11.92
CA ALA A 33 13.18 -1.55 -11.45
C ALA A 33 11.95 -1.20 -12.30
N ALA A 34 11.13 -2.19 -12.65
CA ALA A 34 9.88 -1.95 -13.37
C ALA A 34 8.77 -1.36 -12.50
N LYS A 35 8.75 -1.76 -11.21
CA LYS A 35 7.71 -1.42 -10.25
C LYS A 35 8.22 -1.60 -8.82
N LEU A 36 7.67 -0.81 -7.90
CA LEU A 36 7.90 -0.94 -6.46
C LEU A 36 6.63 -1.43 -5.73
N TYR A 37 6.83 -2.15 -4.64
CA TYR A 37 5.80 -2.46 -3.64
C TYR A 37 6.35 -2.11 -2.25
N GLY A 38 5.60 -1.33 -1.49
CA GLY A 38 5.97 -0.92 -0.13
C GLY A 38 4.98 -1.43 0.90
N GLY A 39 5.49 -1.68 2.10
CA GLY A 39 4.70 -2.02 3.27
C GLY A 39 5.57 -2.04 4.52
N GLU A 40 5.00 -2.48 5.64
CA GLU A 40 5.70 -2.45 6.93
C GLU A 40 7.01 -3.26 6.87
N GLY A 41 8.13 -2.55 7.05
CA GLY A 41 9.49 -3.09 7.06
C GLY A 41 9.99 -3.73 5.76
N ASN A 42 9.26 -3.61 4.64
CA ASN A 42 9.62 -4.28 3.40
C ASN A 42 9.40 -3.37 2.18
N LEU A 43 10.44 -3.27 1.36
CA LEU A 43 10.38 -2.70 0.03
C LEU A 43 10.76 -3.77 -0.98
N LEU A 44 9.92 -3.93 -2.00
CA LEU A 44 10.17 -4.83 -3.12
C LEU A 44 10.37 -4.03 -4.41
N ALA A 45 11.26 -4.52 -5.25
CA ALA A 45 11.46 -4.07 -6.61
C ALA A 45 11.30 -5.24 -7.58
N ILE A 46 10.62 -4.99 -8.70
CA ILE A 46 10.47 -5.96 -9.78
C ILE A 46 11.52 -5.69 -10.84
N SER A 47 12.30 -6.71 -11.20
CA SER A 47 13.28 -6.59 -12.28
C SER A 47 12.58 -6.29 -13.62
N PRO A 48 13.01 -5.26 -14.37
CA PRO A 48 12.41 -4.93 -15.66
C PRO A 48 12.75 -5.94 -16.76
N THR A 49 13.76 -6.80 -16.57
CA THR A 49 14.21 -7.75 -17.58
C THR A 49 13.71 -9.17 -17.32
N THR A 50 13.63 -9.58 -16.06
CA THR A 50 13.26 -10.96 -15.68
C THR A 50 11.92 -11.05 -14.97
N ALA A 51 11.35 -9.92 -14.56
CA ALA A 51 10.19 -9.85 -13.66
C ALA A 51 10.39 -10.54 -12.29
N ASN A 52 11.61 -10.94 -11.94
CA ASN A 52 11.93 -11.47 -10.62
C ASN A 52 11.70 -10.40 -9.54
N VAL A 53 11.31 -10.84 -8.35
CA VAL A 53 11.09 -9.97 -7.19
C VAL A 53 12.33 -9.92 -6.30
N PHE A 54 12.74 -8.70 -5.96
CA PHE A 54 13.86 -8.40 -5.09
C PHE A 54 13.36 -7.66 -3.85
N ARG A 55 13.92 -7.99 -2.69
CA ARG A 55 13.68 -7.33 -1.41
C ARG A 55 14.88 -6.48 -1.04
N TYR A 56 14.63 -5.23 -0.67
CA TYR A 56 15.64 -4.32 -0.16
C TYR A 56 16.14 -4.77 1.21
N GLN A 57 17.46 -4.74 1.45
CA GLN A 57 18.08 -5.18 2.71
C GLN A 57 18.45 -4.00 3.62
N ASN A 58 17.80 -2.85 3.45
CA ASN A 58 18.02 -1.63 4.23
C ASN A 58 19.42 -1.00 4.11
N GLU A 59 20.22 -1.42 3.13
CA GLU A 59 21.52 -0.83 2.80
C GLU A 59 21.54 -0.43 1.32
N PRO A 60 22.10 0.74 0.96
CA PRO A 60 22.17 1.17 -0.43
C PRO A 60 22.78 0.10 -1.34
N ASP A 61 22.14 -0.12 -2.50
CA ASP A 61 22.50 -1.12 -3.50
C ASP A 61 22.49 -2.59 -3.00
N HIS A 62 21.96 -2.85 -1.80
CA HIS A 62 21.84 -4.19 -1.25
C HIS A 62 20.42 -4.73 -1.41
N TRP A 63 20.24 -5.60 -2.40
CA TRP A 63 18.98 -6.25 -2.73
C TRP A 63 19.15 -7.76 -2.79
N GLN A 64 18.18 -8.49 -2.24
CA GLN A 64 18.14 -9.94 -2.32
C GLN A 64 17.03 -10.37 -3.27
N GLN A 65 17.34 -11.23 -4.24
CA GLN A 65 16.28 -11.90 -4.99
C GLN A 65 15.53 -12.83 -4.03
N ILE A 66 14.22 -12.62 -3.90
CA ILE A 66 13.37 -13.45 -3.04
C ILE A 66 12.45 -14.36 -3.86
N GLY A 67 12.36 -14.21 -5.17
CA GLY A 67 11.47 -15.04 -5.98
C GLY A 67 11.48 -14.72 -7.46
N GLY A 68 10.54 -15.32 -8.18
CA GLY A 68 10.31 -15.13 -9.61
C GLY A 68 9.15 -14.18 -9.92
N PRO A 69 8.66 -14.18 -11.17
CA PRO A 69 7.54 -13.34 -11.61
C PRO A 69 6.23 -13.64 -10.88
N GLY A 70 5.44 -12.58 -10.66
CA GLY A 70 4.08 -12.64 -10.13
C GLY A 70 3.17 -11.64 -10.84
N ALA A 71 1.86 -11.89 -10.83
CA ALA A 71 0.88 -10.93 -11.33
C ALA A 71 0.80 -9.68 -10.42
N SER A 72 0.84 -9.90 -9.11
CA SER A 72 0.91 -8.86 -8.09
C SER A 72 1.56 -9.38 -6.81
N PHE A 73 2.03 -8.44 -5.99
CA PHE A 73 2.60 -8.70 -4.68
C PHE A 73 1.87 -7.86 -3.63
N ALA A 74 1.79 -8.40 -2.42
CA ALA A 74 1.21 -7.75 -1.26
C ALA A 74 2.14 -7.89 -0.07
N ILE A 75 2.23 -6.85 0.76
CA ILE A 75 3.10 -6.82 1.93
C ILE A 75 2.22 -6.59 3.15
N THR A 76 2.41 -7.42 4.17
CA THR A 76 1.80 -7.23 5.50
C THR A 76 2.89 -6.99 6.53
N ARG A 77 2.50 -6.76 7.80
CA ARG A 77 3.44 -6.74 8.92
C ARG A 77 4.20 -8.04 9.14
N PHE A 78 3.71 -9.15 8.57
CA PHE A 78 4.22 -10.49 8.84
C PHE A 78 5.06 -11.06 7.71
N SER A 79 4.67 -10.83 6.45
CA SER A 79 5.34 -11.44 5.31
C SER A 79 5.03 -10.72 4.01
N VAL A 80 5.68 -11.19 2.95
CA VAL A 80 5.41 -10.87 1.56
C VAL A 80 4.58 -11.99 0.95
N TYR A 81 3.60 -11.61 0.13
CA TYR A 81 2.73 -12.52 -0.59
C TYR A 81 2.78 -12.25 -2.08
N GLY A 82 2.67 -13.30 -2.87
CA GLY A 82 2.69 -13.24 -4.34
C GLY A 82 1.50 -13.97 -4.94
N LEU A 83 0.88 -13.35 -5.95
CA LEU A 83 -0.08 -13.99 -6.84
C LEU A 83 0.67 -14.46 -8.09
N THR A 84 0.51 -15.74 -8.46
CA THR A 84 1.20 -16.28 -9.65
C THR A 84 0.83 -15.51 -10.93
N PRO A 85 1.69 -15.51 -11.96
CA PRO A 85 1.41 -14.79 -13.22
C PRO A 85 0.09 -15.20 -13.88
N ASP A 86 -0.29 -16.47 -13.75
CA ASP A 86 -1.57 -17.02 -14.25
C ASP A 86 -2.74 -16.85 -13.27
N ARG A 87 -2.49 -16.21 -12.13
CA ARG A 87 -3.46 -15.92 -11.05
C ARG A 87 -4.12 -17.16 -10.43
N LYS A 88 -3.51 -18.34 -10.54
CA LYS A 88 -4.06 -19.61 -10.03
C LYS A 88 -3.65 -20.00 -8.61
N ALA A 89 -2.71 -19.27 -8.02
CA ALA A 89 -2.26 -19.55 -6.65
C ALA A 89 -1.71 -18.30 -5.95
N VAL A 90 -1.95 -18.26 -4.64
CA VAL A 90 -1.35 -17.29 -3.72
C VAL A 90 -0.28 -17.98 -2.89
N TYR A 91 0.88 -17.34 -2.76
CA TYR A 91 2.04 -17.84 -2.03
C TYR A 91 2.46 -16.85 -0.94
N SER A 92 3.00 -17.37 0.17
CA SER A 92 3.67 -16.64 1.23
C SER A 92 5.18 -16.86 1.12
N TYR A 93 5.97 -15.80 1.27
CA TYR A 93 7.42 -15.91 1.35
C TYR A 93 7.81 -16.55 2.68
N ASP A 94 8.78 -17.48 2.64
CA ASP A 94 9.21 -18.23 3.83
C ASP A 94 10.30 -17.50 4.63
N GLY A 95 10.77 -16.33 4.15
CA GLY A 95 11.79 -15.52 4.82
C GLY A 95 13.23 -15.88 4.46
N VAL A 96 13.45 -16.87 3.60
CA VAL A 96 14.80 -17.33 3.23
C VAL A 96 14.92 -17.64 1.74
N GLY A 97 16.02 -17.14 1.15
CA GLY A 97 16.38 -17.38 -0.25
C GLY A 97 15.20 -17.06 -1.17
N THR A 98 14.86 -18.01 -2.04
CA THR A 98 13.72 -17.93 -2.96
C THR A 98 12.60 -18.91 -2.60
N SER A 99 12.43 -19.24 -1.32
CA SER A 99 11.44 -20.21 -0.85
C SER A 99 10.07 -19.57 -0.59
N TRP A 100 9.02 -20.21 -1.10
CA TRP A 100 7.64 -19.78 -0.92
C TRP A 100 6.72 -20.97 -0.67
N THR A 101 5.80 -20.80 0.27
CA THR A 101 4.75 -21.78 0.57
C THR A 101 3.42 -21.37 -0.07
N ARG A 102 2.76 -22.29 -0.78
CA ARG A 102 1.42 -22.06 -1.33
C ARG A 102 0.42 -21.97 -0.17
N ILE A 103 -0.34 -20.89 -0.12
CA ILE A 103 -1.35 -20.65 0.93
C ILE A 103 -2.77 -20.54 0.38
N GLY A 104 -2.95 -20.44 -0.94
CA GLY A 104 -4.27 -20.25 -1.55
C GLY A 104 -4.38 -20.72 -2.99
N GLY A 105 -5.63 -20.78 -3.45
CA GLY A 105 -6.01 -21.06 -4.83
C GLY A 105 -5.98 -19.81 -5.71
N ALA A 106 -6.79 -19.83 -6.77
CA ALA A 106 -6.91 -18.72 -7.69
C ALA A 106 -7.47 -17.46 -7.00
N ALA A 107 -6.97 -16.30 -7.40
CA ALA A 107 -7.42 -15.02 -6.86
C ALA A 107 -7.49 -13.97 -7.98
N GLY A 108 -8.46 -13.08 -7.90
CA GLY A 108 -8.57 -11.92 -8.76
C GLY A 108 -7.43 -10.95 -8.52
N GLU A 109 -7.26 -10.50 -7.27
CA GLU A 109 -6.19 -9.63 -6.79
C GLU A 109 -5.88 -9.93 -5.32
N ILE A 110 -4.69 -9.56 -4.86
CA ILE A 110 -4.27 -9.61 -3.46
C ILE A 110 -3.97 -8.20 -2.93
N TYR A 111 -4.33 -7.94 -1.68
CA TYR A 111 -4.08 -6.69 -0.98
C TYR A 111 -3.44 -6.99 0.38
N GLY A 112 -2.40 -6.24 0.71
CA GLY A 112 -1.67 -6.38 1.95
C GLY A 112 -1.64 -5.05 2.70
N GLY A 113 -1.69 -5.16 4.02
CA GLY A 113 -1.44 -4.08 4.93
C GLY A 113 -1.19 -4.63 6.32
N PRO A 114 -1.00 -3.76 7.32
CA PRO A 114 -0.68 -4.18 8.68
C PRO A 114 -1.76 -5.08 9.31
N TRP A 115 -3.04 -4.86 8.99
CA TRP A 115 -4.13 -5.71 9.47
C TRP A 115 -4.06 -7.15 8.94
N GLY A 116 -3.53 -7.35 7.73
CA GLY A 116 -3.31 -8.68 7.16
C GLY A 116 -3.40 -8.75 5.64
N LEU A 117 -3.57 -9.97 5.15
CA LEU A 117 -3.71 -10.29 3.73
C LEU A 117 -5.18 -10.56 3.40
N VAL A 118 -5.66 -9.93 2.34
CA VAL A 118 -6.94 -10.26 1.71
C VAL A 118 -6.77 -10.55 0.22
N ALA A 119 -7.67 -11.35 -0.32
CA ALA A 119 -7.72 -11.70 -1.73
C ALA A 119 -9.16 -11.65 -2.23
N THR A 120 -9.33 -11.31 -3.51
CA THR A 120 -10.64 -11.39 -4.17
C THR A 120 -10.79 -12.71 -4.90
N ASP A 121 -11.98 -13.28 -4.89
CA ASP A 121 -12.32 -14.40 -5.76
C ASP A 121 -12.34 -13.92 -7.23
N PRO A 122 -11.69 -14.64 -8.17
CA PRO A 122 -11.52 -14.17 -9.54
C PRO A 122 -12.82 -14.16 -10.36
N ASN A 123 -13.87 -14.87 -9.93
CA ASN A 123 -15.12 -14.98 -10.66
C ASN A 123 -16.20 -14.05 -10.12
N THR A 124 -16.27 -13.94 -8.80
CA THR A 124 -17.34 -13.22 -8.09
C THR A 124 -16.89 -11.89 -7.51
N GLY A 125 -15.57 -11.67 -7.37
CA GLY A 125 -15.00 -10.52 -6.68
C GLY A 125 -15.16 -10.55 -5.15
N ALA A 126 -15.77 -11.59 -4.57
CA ALA A 126 -15.94 -11.72 -3.13
C ALA A 126 -14.60 -11.63 -2.39
N LEU A 127 -14.58 -10.96 -1.24
CA LEU A 127 -13.36 -10.69 -0.48
C LEU A 127 -13.13 -11.76 0.59
N PHE A 128 -11.93 -12.32 0.62
CA PHE A 128 -11.49 -13.31 1.58
C PHE A 128 -10.28 -12.81 2.37
N ARG A 129 -10.25 -13.11 3.67
CA ARG A 129 -9.12 -12.85 4.55
C ARG A 129 -8.35 -14.13 4.80
N TYR A 130 -7.02 -14.05 4.73
CA TYR A 130 -6.14 -15.12 5.15
C TYR A 130 -5.83 -15.02 6.65
N ASN A 131 -6.10 -16.09 7.40
CA ASN A 131 -5.81 -16.22 8.83
C ASN A 131 -5.31 -17.63 9.15
N ASN A 132 -4.09 -17.73 9.70
CA ASN A 132 -3.54 -18.95 10.28
C ASN A 132 -3.74 -20.20 9.38
N GLY A 133 -3.45 -20.09 8.08
CA GLY A 133 -3.55 -21.21 7.14
C GLY A 133 -4.93 -21.41 6.50
N SER A 134 -5.93 -20.57 6.82
CA SER A 134 -7.26 -20.66 6.23
C SER A 134 -7.74 -19.34 5.62
N TRP A 135 -8.64 -19.45 4.65
CA TRP A 135 -9.31 -18.31 4.03
C TRP A 135 -10.76 -18.25 4.50
N ALA A 136 -11.20 -17.09 4.97
CA ALA A 136 -12.58 -16.85 5.35
C ALA A 136 -13.15 -15.70 4.52
N GLN A 137 -14.35 -15.87 3.97
CA GLN A 137 -15.03 -14.78 3.29
C GLN A 137 -15.37 -13.70 4.31
N ILE A 138 -14.99 -12.46 3.99
CA ILE A 138 -15.28 -11.29 4.81
C ILE A 138 -16.14 -10.25 4.10
N GLY A 139 -16.39 -10.38 2.80
CA GLY A 139 -17.20 -9.40 2.08
C GLY A 139 -17.57 -9.81 0.65
N GLY A 140 -18.35 -8.96 -0.01
CA GLY A 140 -18.69 -9.08 -1.43
C GLY A 140 -17.67 -8.38 -2.34
N ALA A 141 -18.06 -8.20 -3.61
CA ALA A 141 -17.26 -7.48 -4.60
C ALA A 141 -17.13 -5.98 -4.28
N GLY A 142 -15.98 -5.42 -4.66
CA GLY A 142 -15.68 -3.99 -4.58
C GLY A 142 -14.89 -3.54 -5.81
N ALA A 143 -14.91 -2.24 -6.09
CA ALA A 143 -14.06 -1.66 -7.13
C ALA A 143 -12.57 -1.70 -6.75
N SER A 144 -12.28 -1.58 -5.45
CA SER A 144 -10.95 -1.70 -4.86
C SER A 144 -11.05 -1.90 -3.36
N PHE A 145 -9.97 -2.43 -2.77
CA PHE A 145 -9.83 -2.59 -1.33
C PHE A 145 -8.55 -1.93 -0.84
N ALA A 146 -8.56 -1.48 0.41
CA ALA A 146 -7.41 -0.92 1.11
C ALA A 146 -7.29 -1.58 2.49
N VAL A 147 -6.07 -1.94 2.89
CA VAL A 147 -5.81 -2.58 4.18
C VAL A 147 -4.98 -1.62 5.03
N THR A 148 -5.50 -1.22 6.18
CA THR A 148 -4.87 -0.26 7.10
C THR A 148 -4.28 -0.96 8.32
N GLY A 149 -3.88 -0.19 9.34
CA GLY A 149 -3.53 -0.70 10.66
C GLY A 149 -4.66 -1.44 11.37
N ASP A 150 -5.89 -0.96 11.24
CA ASP A 150 -7.03 -1.35 12.07
C ASP A 150 -8.02 -2.29 11.38
N SER A 151 -8.18 -2.18 10.05
CA SER A 151 -9.21 -2.93 9.33
C SER A 151 -8.94 -2.99 7.81
N VAL A 152 -9.95 -3.49 7.09
CA VAL A 152 -10.05 -3.45 5.64
C VAL A 152 -11.17 -2.50 5.26
N TYR A 153 -10.93 -1.76 4.20
CA TYR A 153 -11.88 -0.82 3.62
C TYR A 153 -12.18 -1.19 2.18
N GLY A 154 -13.44 -1.04 1.79
CA GLY A 154 -13.93 -1.37 0.46
C GLY A 154 -14.60 -0.17 -0.19
N LEU A 155 -14.25 0.07 -1.45
CA LEU A 155 -15.01 0.94 -2.35
C LEU A 155 -16.02 0.08 -3.11
N THR A 156 -17.29 0.45 -3.09
CA THR A 156 -18.34 -0.30 -3.80
C THR A 156 -18.03 -0.43 -5.30
N PRO A 157 -18.55 -1.46 -6.00
CA PRO A 157 -18.33 -1.60 -7.45
C PRO A 157 -18.75 -0.37 -8.25
N SER A 158 -19.83 0.31 -7.84
CA SER A 158 -20.33 1.57 -8.40
C SER A 158 -19.54 2.81 -7.97
N ARG A 159 -18.58 2.67 -7.03
CA ARG A 159 -17.76 3.74 -6.46
C ARG A 159 -18.55 4.86 -5.75
N ASP A 160 -19.75 4.54 -5.27
CA ASP A 160 -20.68 5.49 -4.64
C ASP A 160 -20.63 5.49 -3.09
N ALA A 161 -19.87 4.58 -2.49
CA ALA A 161 -19.72 4.48 -1.06
C ALA A 161 -18.42 3.78 -0.64
N VAL A 162 -17.91 4.19 0.53
CA VAL A 162 -16.78 3.56 1.21
C VAL A 162 -17.28 2.86 2.48
N TYR A 163 -16.86 1.62 2.66
CA TYR A 163 -17.23 0.77 3.79
C TYR A 163 -15.99 0.33 4.58
N ARG A 164 -16.16 0.16 5.89
CA ARG A 164 -15.17 -0.44 6.81
C ARG A 164 -15.66 -1.81 7.25
N TYR A 165 -14.78 -2.81 7.27
CA TYR A 165 -15.10 -4.12 7.81
C TYR A 165 -15.21 -4.06 9.35
N ASP A 166 -16.26 -4.68 9.90
CA ASP A 166 -16.55 -4.59 11.34
C ASP A 166 -15.78 -5.62 12.17
N GLY A 167 -15.01 -6.51 11.52
CA GLY A 167 -14.15 -7.50 12.20
C GLY A 167 -14.74 -8.92 12.25
N GLN A 168 -16.04 -9.10 12.00
CA GLN A 168 -16.70 -10.39 12.08
C GLN A 168 -17.58 -10.72 10.86
N GLY A 169 -17.49 -11.98 10.41
CA GLY A 169 -18.33 -12.52 9.34
C GLY A 169 -18.21 -11.69 8.07
N THR A 170 -19.35 -11.25 7.55
CA THR A 170 -19.44 -10.38 6.37
C THR A 170 -20.04 -9.01 6.70
N SER A 171 -19.85 -8.54 7.94
CA SER A 171 -20.40 -7.26 8.40
C SER A 171 -19.52 -6.07 8.02
N TRP A 172 -20.14 -5.04 7.45
CA TRP A 172 -19.48 -3.80 7.05
C TRP A 172 -20.34 -2.58 7.39
N SER A 173 -19.71 -1.54 7.91
CA SER A 173 -20.33 -0.25 8.17
C SER A 173 -19.99 0.75 7.07
N LYS A 174 -21.00 1.45 6.53
CA LYS A 174 -20.77 2.55 5.59
C LYS A 174 -20.13 3.72 6.34
N ILE A 175 -18.98 4.18 5.88
CA ILE A 175 -18.24 5.29 6.50
C ILE A 175 -18.07 6.50 5.58
N GLY A 176 -18.37 6.37 4.29
CA GLY A 176 -18.16 7.43 3.32
C GLY A 176 -19.07 7.32 2.11
N THR A 177 -19.03 8.39 1.30
CA THR A 177 -19.77 8.51 0.04
C THR A 177 -18.90 8.13 -1.15
N ALA A 178 -19.24 8.63 -2.35
CA ALA A 178 -18.51 8.34 -3.57
C ALA A 178 -17.02 8.71 -3.44
N ALA A 179 -16.16 7.85 -4.00
CA ALA A 179 -14.72 8.04 -4.02
C ALA A 179 -14.15 7.58 -5.36
N GLY A 180 -13.18 8.32 -5.89
CA GLY A 180 -12.43 7.95 -7.08
C GLY A 180 -11.55 6.73 -6.84
N ARG A 181 -10.74 6.75 -5.78
CA ARG A 181 -9.79 5.70 -5.39
C ARG A 181 -9.58 5.72 -3.87
N ILE A 182 -9.09 4.62 -3.32
CA ILE A 182 -8.72 4.49 -1.90
C ILE A 182 -7.33 3.88 -1.75
N TRP A 183 -6.60 4.31 -0.72
CA TRP A 183 -5.31 3.75 -0.31
C TRP A 183 -5.27 3.58 1.21
N GLY A 184 -4.60 2.53 1.68
CA GLY A 184 -4.49 2.22 3.10
C GLY A 184 -3.05 2.06 3.53
N GLY A 185 -2.79 2.42 4.77
CA GLY A 185 -1.54 2.19 5.47
C GLY A 185 -1.75 2.30 6.98
N LEU A 186 -0.67 2.35 7.73
CA LEU A 186 -0.75 2.48 9.19
C LEU A 186 -1.28 3.86 9.62
N TRP A 187 -0.99 4.92 8.88
CA TRP A 187 -1.54 6.26 9.12
C TRP A 187 -3.08 6.30 9.01
N GLY A 188 -3.66 5.41 8.20
CA GLY A 188 -5.10 5.30 8.03
C GLY A 188 -5.52 5.04 6.58
N LEU A 189 -6.72 5.48 6.24
CA LEU A 189 -7.30 5.42 4.91
C LEU A 189 -7.27 6.81 4.27
N ILE A 190 -6.94 6.88 2.98
CA ILE A 190 -7.20 8.07 2.17
C ILE A 190 -8.11 7.74 0.99
N ALA A 191 -8.88 8.72 0.55
CA ALA A 191 -9.76 8.63 -0.60
C ALA A 191 -9.72 9.92 -1.41
N THR A 192 -9.84 9.81 -2.74
CA THR A 192 -10.01 10.99 -3.60
C THR A 192 -11.47 11.22 -3.92
N ASP A 193 -11.91 12.47 -3.96
CA ASP A 193 -13.17 12.84 -4.57
C ASP A 193 -13.16 12.49 -6.08
N PRO A 194 -14.18 11.81 -6.61
CA PRO A 194 -14.18 11.33 -8.00
C PRO A 194 -14.32 12.46 -9.04
N SER A 195 -14.79 13.64 -8.65
CA SER A 195 -15.07 14.75 -9.57
C SER A 195 -13.94 15.79 -9.60
N THR A 196 -13.38 16.09 -8.44
CA THR A 196 -12.38 17.14 -8.25
C THR A 196 -10.98 16.58 -8.04
N GLY A 197 -10.85 15.34 -7.57
CA GLY A 197 -9.59 14.77 -7.11
C GLY A 197 -9.14 15.26 -5.73
N ALA A 198 -9.95 16.04 -5.02
CA ALA A 198 -9.65 16.46 -3.64
C ALA A 198 -9.36 15.23 -2.76
N LEU A 199 -8.34 15.32 -1.90
CA LEU A 199 -7.89 14.19 -1.09
C LEU A 199 -8.43 14.31 0.32
N PHE A 200 -9.02 13.23 0.82
CA PHE A 200 -9.57 13.12 2.17
C PHE A 200 -8.88 12.00 2.93
N GLY A 201 -8.62 12.22 4.21
CA GLY A 201 -8.09 11.25 5.15
C GLY A 201 -9.13 10.81 6.16
N TYR A 202 -9.07 9.53 6.55
CA TYR A 202 -9.87 8.90 7.59
C TYR A 202 -8.92 8.10 8.48
N GLN A 203 -8.62 8.65 9.66
CA GLN A 203 -7.75 8.00 10.65
C GLN A 203 -8.62 7.29 11.68
N TYR A 204 -8.50 5.97 11.76
CA TYR A 204 -9.09 5.19 12.84
C TYR A 204 -8.02 4.95 13.89
N HIS A 205 -8.06 5.75 14.97
CA HIS A 205 -7.36 5.42 16.21
C HIS A 205 -8.25 4.46 17.00
N SER A 206 -7.69 3.50 17.75
CA SER A 206 -8.53 2.68 18.63
C SER A 206 -9.35 3.60 19.53
N PRO A 207 -10.62 3.30 19.84
CA PRO A 207 -11.38 4.07 20.84
C PRO A 207 -10.65 4.14 22.19
N ASP A 208 -9.77 3.17 22.48
CA ASP A 208 -8.93 3.18 23.67
C ASP A 208 -7.78 4.23 23.60
N ASP A 209 -7.33 4.56 22.39
CA ASP A 209 -6.25 5.52 22.14
C ASP A 209 -6.76 6.97 22.03
N ASN A 210 -8.00 7.16 21.56
CA ASN A 210 -8.63 8.48 21.46
C ASN A 210 -10.17 8.38 21.59
N PRO A 211 -10.70 8.17 22.81
CA PRO A 211 -12.12 7.92 23.03
C PRO A 211 -13.04 9.10 22.66
N ASP A 212 -12.50 10.32 22.61
CA ASP A 212 -13.26 11.55 22.44
C ASP A 212 -13.26 12.08 20.99
N GLU A 213 -12.43 11.54 20.10
CA GLU A 213 -12.42 11.91 18.68
C GLU A 213 -12.75 10.70 17.78
N PRO A 214 -14.04 10.48 17.48
CA PRO A 214 -14.40 9.45 16.53
C PRO A 214 -13.78 9.73 15.15
N PRO A 215 -13.42 8.68 14.42
CA PRO A 215 -12.79 8.81 13.11
C PRO A 215 -13.74 9.53 12.15
N THR A 216 -13.25 10.61 11.53
CA THR A 216 -14.02 11.45 10.60
C THR A 216 -13.21 11.73 9.35
N TRP A 217 -13.89 11.89 8.22
CA TRP A 217 -13.25 12.33 6.99
C TRP A 217 -12.84 13.80 7.11
N ARG A 218 -11.57 14.08 6.83
CA ARG A 218 -11.03 15.45 6.78
C ARG A 218 -10.37 15.65 5.43
N GLN A 219 -10.58 16.79 4.78
CA GLN A 219 -9.83 17.11 3.57
C GLN A 219 -8.38 17.35 3.96
N ILE A 220 -7.48 16.59 3.36
CA ILE A 220 -6.04 16.65 3.63
C ILE A 220 -5.23 17.18 2.45
N GLY A 221 -5.84 17.34 1.27
CA GLY A 221 -5.12 17.83 0.10
C GLY A 221 -5.97 17.95 -1.16
N GLY A 222 -5.26 18.08 -2.29
CA GLY A 222 -5.83 18.17 -3.63
C GLY A 222 -5.46 16.97 -4.52
N PRO A 223 -5.68 17.09 -5.83
CA PRO A 223 -5.39 16.04 -6.80
C PRO A 223 -3.93 15.60 -6.80
N GLY A 224 -3.72 14.28 -6.77
CA GLY A 224 -2.42 13.64 -6.95
C GLY A 224 -2.51 12.55 -8.01
N PHE A 225 -1.40 12.29 -8.69
CA PHE A 225 -1.30 11.23 -9.69
C PHE A 225 -1.32 9.84 -9.03
N ASP A 226 -0.59 9.70 -7.92
CA ASP A 226 -0.55 8.51 -7.09
C ASP A 226 -0.27 8.89 -5.64
N PHE A 227 -0.61 8.00 -4.72
CA PHE A 227 -0.42 8.19 -3.29
C PHE A 227 0.14 6.93 -2.63
N SER A 228 0.87 7.13 -1.53
CA SER A 228 1.31 6.05 -0.66
C SER A 228 1.13 6.44 0.80
N VAL A 229 0.64 5.51 1.61
CA VAL A 229 0.29 5.77 3.01
C VAL A 229 1.28 5.02 3.91
N SER A 230 2.05 5.75 4.70
CA SER A 230 3.09 5.18 5.57
C SER A 230 2.58 4.92 6.99
N TYR A 231 3.50 4.74 7.93
CA TYR A 231 3.21 4.77 9.37
C TYR A 231 2.71 6.14 9.82
N GLU A 232 3.41 7.21 9.45
CA GLU A 232 3.20 8.51 10.09
C GLU A 232 2.52 9.55 9.22
N THR A 233 2.51 9.36 7.90
CA THR A 233 2.00 10.37 6.97
C THR A 233 1.59 9.76 5.63
N VAL A 234 1.18 10.64 4.72
CA VAL A 234 0.80 10.34 3.35
C VAL A 234 1.79 11.02 2.41
N PHE A 235 2.17 10.31 1.36
CA PHE A 235 2.99 10.80 0.27
C PHE A 235 2.17 10.86 -1.02
N GLY A 236 2.46 11.84 -1.87
CA GLY A 236 1.72 12.06 -3.12
C GLY A 236 2.62 12.49 -4.27
N LEU A 237 2.23 12.10 -5.49
CA LEU A 237 2.83 12.55 -6.74
C LEU A 237 2.00 13.66 -7.38
N SER A 238 2.64 14.69 -7.92
CA SER A 238 1.94 15.76 -8.62
C SER A 238 1.24 15.28 -9.90
N THR A 239 0.16 15.96 -10.27
CA THR A 239 -0.57 15.74 -11.52
C THR A 239 -0.09 16.61 -12.67
N ASN A 240 0.59 17.74 -12.41
CA ASN A 240 1.09 18.64 -13.43
C ASN A 240 2.51 19.19 -13.13
N PRO A 241 3.56 18.73 -13.85
CA PRO A 241 3.50 17.55 -14.71
C PRO A 241 3.24 16.29 -13.85
N VAL A 242 2.71 15.25 -14.49
CA VAL A 242 2.51 13.93 -13.86
C VAL A 242 3.85 13.45 -13.30
N GLY A 243 3.90 13.18 -11.99
CA GLY A 243 5.13 12.74 -11.31
C GLY A 243 6.22 13.80 -11.18
N GLY A 244 5.96 15.06 -11.53
CA GLY A 244 6.93 16.18 -11.47
C GLY A 244 7.45 16.51 -10.06
N GLY A 245 6.71 16.14 -9.02
CA GLY A 245 7.13 16.31 -7.64
C GLY A 245 6.60 15.20 -6.74
N VAL A 246 7.41 14.87 -5.74
CA VAL A 246 7.04 14.03 -4.60
C VAL A 246 6.77 14.95 -3.42
N TYR A 247 5.61 14.76 -2.78
CA TYR A 247 5.14 15.59 -1.67
C TYR A 247 4.85 14.72 -0.44
N ARG A 248 5.04 15.30 0.75
CA ARG A 248 4.69 14.72 2.04
C ARG A 248 3.61 15.60 2.69
N TYR A 249 2.56 14.98 3.22
CA TYR A 249 1.56 15.67 4.03
C TYR A 249 2.16 16.11 5.37
N ASP A 250 1.88 17.34 5.80
CA ASP A 250 2.49 17.91 7.01
C ASP A 250 1.72 17.59 8.30
N GLY A 251 0.60 16.87 8.19
CA GLY A 251 -0.20 16.43 9.34
C GLY A 251 -1.41 17.31 9.64
N GLU A 252 -1.44 18.55 9.15
CA GLU A 252 -2.52 19.51 9.43
C GLU A 252 -3.13 20.13 8.16
N GLY A 253 -4.46 20.25 8.18
CA GLY A 253 -5.23 20.93 7.15
C GLY A 253 -4.96 20.35 5.76
N THR A 254 -4.57 21.20 4.82
CA THR A 254 -4.23 20.80 3.44
C THR A 254 -2.77 21.10 3.11
N SER A 255 -1.89 21.13 4.12
CA SER A 255 -0.48 21.47 3.95
C SER A 255 0.36 20.28 3.47
N TRP A 256 1.15 20.52 2.42
CA TRP A 256 2.08 19.54 1.85
C TRP A 256 3.43 20.20 1.56
N THR A 257 4.50 19.54 1.96
CA THR A 257 5.86 19.92 1.63
C THR A 257 6.35 19.13 0.42
N ARG A 258 6.87 19.81 -0.61
CA ARG A 258 7.59 19.15 -1.70
C ARG A 258 8.92 18.62 -1.15
N ILE A 259 9.10 17.31 -1.22
CA ILE A 259 10.31 16.65 -0.73
C ILE A 259 11.24 16.20 -1.87
N GLY A 260 10.78 16.20 -3.12
CA GLY A 260 11.66 15.86 -4.26
C GLY A 260 10.92 15.67 -5.58
N GLY A 261 11.43 14.77 -6.40
CA GLY A 261 10.93 14.44 -7.75
C GLY A 261 11.84 14.98 -8.88
N PRO A 262 11.61 14.53 -10.12
CA PRO A 262 10.46 13.74 -10.57
C PRO A 262 10.53 12.24 -10.23
N ALA A 263 9.39 11.54 -10.25
CA ALA A 263 9.28 10.11 -10.02
C ALA A 263 8.13 9.48 -10.84
N ASP A 264 8.32 8.23 -11.29
CA ASP A 264 7.31 7.39 -11.94
C ASP A 264 6.28 6.86 -10.93
N SER A 265 6.75 6.36 -9.78
CA SER A 265 5.92 5.80 -8.71
C SER A 265 6.56 6.01 -7.35
N ILE A 266 5.76 5.94 -6.29
CA ILE A 266 6.21 5.99 -4.90
C ILE A 266 5.73 4.79 -4.09
N ALA A 267 6.51 4.41 -3.08
CA ALA A 267 6.17 3.33 -2.17
C ALA A 267 6.60 3.70 -0.74
N ALA A 268 5.65 3.71 0.19
CA ALA A 268 5.93 3.83 1.61
C ALA A 268 6.38 2.46 2.15
N ALA A 269 7.56 2.44 2.77
CA ALA A 269 8.07 1.29 3.51
C ALA A 269 8.94 1.81 4.65
N LEU A 270 8.96 1.13 5.79
CA LEU A 270 9.82 1.52 6.90
C LEU A 270 11.27 1.14 6.57
N TRP A 271 12.16 2.14 6.57
CA TRP A 271 13.59 1.93 6.58
C TRP A 271 14.08 1.82 8.03
N VAL A 272 14.94 0.83 8.29
CA VAL A 272 15.58 0.64 9.59
C VAL A 272 17.08 0.60 9.33
N SER A 273 17.79 1.64 9.77
CA SER A 273 19.25 1.58 9.82
C SER A 273 19.67 0.52 10.84
N ALA A 274 20.59 -0.38 10.45
CA ALA A 274 21.19 -1.36 11.35
C ALA A 274 21.92 -0.69 12.53
#